data_AF-A0A8J3D6H6-F1
#
_entry.id   AF-A0A8J3D6H6-F1
#
_cell.length_a   1.000
_cell.length_b   1.000
_cell.length_c   1.000
_cell.angle_alpha   90.00
_cell.angle_beta   90.00
_cell.angle_gamma   90.00
#
_symmetry.space_group_name_H-M   'P 1'
#
loop_
_entity.id
_entity.type
_entity.pdbx_description
1 polymer ?
#
loop_
_entity_poly.entity_id
_entity_poly.type
_entity_poly.pdbx_seq_one_letter_code
_entity_poly.pdbx_strand_id
1 'polypeptide(L)'
;MGNALSGTGSALSFGNFTTQGTYTVRATKGTLPNCSSTMKGSATIQQSCPVISLKTGDWEDPATWSVGRAPLSGEQVILGAGHMISLHGTATVLGLEYSPDAQLLLVGSGSTLMLGQ
;
A
#
# COMPACT_ATOMS: atom_id res chain seq x y z
N MET A 1 -13.44 -10.93 11.65
CA MET A 1 -13.58 -12.34 12.07
C MET A 1 -13.61 -13.18 10.81
N GLY A 2 -12.69 -14.13 10.62
CA GLY A 2 -12.70 -15.02 9.46
C GLY A 2 -13.59 -16.25 9.69
N ASN A 3 -14.18 -16.79 8.64
CA ASN A 3 -14.98 -18.00 8.72
C ASN A 3 -14.08 -19.22 8.98
N ALA A 4 -14.53 -20.15 9.81
CA ALA A 4 -13.86 -21.43 9.98
C ALA A 4 -14.02 -22.27 8.71
N LEU A 5 -12.91 -22.68 8.10
CA LEU A 5 -12.89 -23.60 6.97
C LEU A 5 -12.57 -25.01 7.47
N SER A 6 -13.29 -26.01 6.96
CA SER A 6 -12.98 -27.41 7.22
C SER A 6 -11.67 -27.79 6.53
N GLY A 7 -10.77 -28.45 7.25
CA GLY A 7 -9.54 -28.97 6.66
C GLY A 7 -9.85 -30.10 5.68
N THR A 8 -9.49 -29.92 4.41
CA THR A 8 -9.69 -30.90 3.33
C THR A 8 -8.44 -31.73 3.03
N GLY A 9 -7.32 -31.46 3.72
CA GLY A 9 -6.01 -32.04 3.41
C GLY A 9 -5.27 -31.35 2.25
N SER A 10 -5.88 -30.32 1.65
CA SER A 10 -5.29 -29.47 0.60
C SER A 10 -5.08 -28.03 1.10
N ALA A 11 -4.46 -27.17 0.28
CA ALA A 11 -4.33 -25.75 0.58
C ALA A 11 -5.70 -25.10 0.78
N LEU A 12 -5.87 -24.37 1.88
CA LEU A 12 -7.08 -23.63 2.21
C LEU A 12 -6.90 -22.16 1.81
N SER A 13 -7.86 -21.62 1.04
CA SER A 13 -7.91 -20.19 0.73
C SER A 13 -8.91 -19.50 1.66
N PHE A 14 -8.43 -18.55 2.46
CA PHE A 14 -9.26 -17.79 3.41
C PHE A 14 -9.92 -16.54 2.80
N GLY A 15 -9.79 -16.37 1.47
CA GLY A 15 -10.27 -15.20 0.75
C GLY A 15 -9.29 -14.01 0.82
N ASN A 16 -9.74 -12.89 0.27
CA ASN A 16 -8.97 -11.64 0.26
C ASN A 16 -9.35 -10.80 1.49
N PHE A 17 -8.37 -10.52 2.33
CA PHE A 17 -8.54 -9.60 3.45
C PHE A 17 -7.90 -8.27 3.05
N THR A 18 -8.64 -7.17 3.17
CA THR A 18 -8.16 -5.83 2.77
C THR A 18 -7.82 -4.95 3.96
N THR A 19 -8.30 -5.30 5.16
CA THR A 19 -8.02 -4.56 6.38
C THR A 19 -6.59 -4.82 6.86
N GLN A 20 -5.85 -3.75 7.15
CA GLN A 20 -4.50 -3.84 7.72
C GLN A 20 -4.49 -4.68 8.99
N GLY A 21 -3.50 -5.56 9.11
CA GLY A 21 -3.27 -6.35 10.32
C GLY A 21 -2.45 -7.60 10.07
N THR A 22 -2.02 -8.22 11.17
CA THR A 22 -1.35 -9.51 11.13
C THR A 22 -2.37 -10.62 11.36
N TYR A 23 -2.61 -11.43 10.34
CA TYR A 23 -3.57 -12.53 10.36
C TYR A 23 -2.84 -13.82 10.69
N THR A 24 -3.34 -14.52 11.70
CA THR A 24 -2.88 -15.86 12.08
C THR A 24 -4.03 -16.85 11.92
N VAL A 25 -3.70 -18.08 11.55
CA VAL A 25 -4.69 -19.15 11.38
C VAL A 25 -4.60 -20.09 12.58
N ARG A 26 -5.74 -20.33 13.23
CA ARG A 26 -5.85 -21.32 14.32
C ARG A 26 -6.67 -22.50 13.84
N ALA A 27 -6.04 -23.67 13.77
CA ALA A 27 -6.72 -24.93 13.55
C ALA A 27 -7.42 -25.37 14.83
N THR A 28 -8.68 -25.81 14.72
CA THR A 28 -9.44 -26.38 15.83
C THR A 28 -10.07 -27.70 15.39
N LYS A 29 -10.00 -28.72 16.25
CA LYS A 29 -10.67 -30.00 16.03
C LYS A 29 -12.13 -29.88 16.51
N GLY A 30 -13.08 -30.07 15.60
CA GLY A 30 -14.53 -29.93 15.88
C GLY A 30 -15.15 -31.09 16.69
N THR A 31 -14.43 -32.19 16.88
CA THR A 31 -14.88 -33.36 17.65
C THR A 31 -14.05 -33.52 18.92
N LEU A 32 -14.68 -33.83 20.05
CA LEU A 32 -13.98 -34.08 21.31
C LEU A 32 -12.96 -35.23 21.18
N PRO A 33 -11.74 -35.10 21.77
CA PRO A 33 -11.24 -33.93 22.49
C PRO A 33 -10.91 -32.75 21.55
N ASN A 34 -11.29 -31.54 21.98
CA ASN A 34 -11.12 -30.29 21.27
C ASN A 34 -9.67 -29.77 21.39
N CYS A 35 -8.79 -30.23 20.50
CA CYS A 35 -7.46 -29.66 20.38
C CYS A 35 -7.47 -28.44 19.47
N SER A 36 -6.66 -27.44 19.80
CA SER A 36 -6.38 -26.31 18.92
C SER A 36 -4.89 -26.12 18.73
N SER A 37 -4.48 -25.80 17.52
CA SER A 37 -3.09 -25.48 17.22
C SER A 37 -3.03 -24.26 16.31
N THR A 38 -2.14 -23.32 16.61
CA THR A 38 -1.89 -22.17 15.74
C THR A 38 -0.94 -22.61 14.62
N MET A 39 -1.31 -22.36 13.37
CA MET A 39 -0.46 -22.68 12.23
C MET A 39 0.81 -21.80 12.26
N LYS A 40 1.94 -22.36 11.84
CA LYS A 40 3.18 -21.59 11.67
C LYS A 40 3.04 -20.72 10.42
N GLY A 41 3.24 -19.42 10.58
CA GLY A 41 3.11 -18.42 9.53
C GLY A 41 2.06 -17.38 9.87
N SER A 42 2.34 -16.13 9.51
CA SER A 42 1.42 -15.01 9.62
C SER A 42 1.34 -14.29 8.28
N ALA A 43 0.14 -13.89 7.88
CA ALA A 43 -0.04 -13.01 6.73
C ALA A 43 -0.15 -11.58 7.26
N THR A 44 0.83 -10.74 6.96
CA THR A 44 0.75 -9.31 7.25
C THR A 44 0.10 -8.61 6.08
N ILE A 45 -1.03 -7.95 6.33
CA ILE A 45 -1.74 -7.15 5.32
C ILE A 45 -1.43 -5.70 5.65
N GLN A 46 -0.79 -5.01 4.72
CA GLN A 46 -0.56 -3.58 4.80
C GLN A 46 -1.63 -2.87 3.98
N GLN A 47 -2.43 -2.03 4.63
CA GLN A 47 -3.24 -1.05 3.92
C GLN A 47 -2.29 0.05 3.44
N SER A 48 -2.11 0.17 2.13
CA SER A 48 -1.52 1.37 1.54
C SER A 48 -2.58 2.47 1.58
N CYS A 49 -2.27 3.59 2.23
CA CYS A 49 -3.01 4.84 2.07
C CYS A 49 -2.19 5.72 1.12
N PRO A 50 -2.38 5.59 -0.21
CA PRO A 50 -1.60 6.35 -1.15
C PRO A 50 -1.98 7.84 -1.13
N VAL A 51 -0.98 8.70 -1.26
CA VAL A 51 -1.14 10.13 -1.55
C VAL A 51 -1.40 10.27 -3.04
N ILE A 52 -2.52 10.90 -3.42
CA ILE A 52 -2.95 10.98 -4.82
C ILE A 52 -2.81 12.43 -5.29
N SER A 53 -2.32 12.66 -6.51
CA SER A 53 -2.35 14.00 -7.10
C SER A 53 -3.78 14.39 -7.51
N LEU A 54 -4.24 15.55 -7.04
CA LEU A 54 -5.56 16.12 -7.33
C LEU A 54 -5.59 16.95 -8.61
N LYS A 55 -4.44 17.50 -9.01
CA LYS A 55 -4.27 18.34 -10.20
C LYS A 55 -2.84 18.22 -10.72
N THR A 56 -2.64 18.65 -11.98
CA THR A 56 -1.33 19.01 -12.53
C THR A 56 -0.74 20.20 -11.76
N GLY A 57 0.55 20.15 -11.44
CA GLY A 57 1.21 21.19 -10.66
C GLY A 57 2.56 20.78 -10.10
N ASP A 58 3.06 21.54 -9.13
CA ASP A 58 4.35 21.27 -8.52
C ASP A 58 4.24 20.21 -7.42
N TRP A 59 5.28 19.38 -7.29
CA TRP A 59 5.37 18.38 -6.24
C TRP A 59 5.37 19.03 -4.85
N GLU A 60 5.98 20.19 -4.73
CA GLU A 60 6.10 20.94 -3.49
C GLU A 60 4.83 21.75 -3.13
N ASP A 61 3.87 21.89 -4.05
CA ASP A 61 2.59 22.59 -3.80
C ASP A 61 1.64 21.70 -2.98
N PRO A 62 1.25 22.10 -1.75
CA PRO A 62 0.28 21.38 -0.93
C PRO A 62 -1.07 21.12 -1.63
N ALA A 63 -1.49 22.02 -2.53
CA ALA A 63 -2.76 21.88 -3.25
C ALA A 63 -2.71 20.83 -4.37
N THR A 64 -1.53 20.34 -4.74
CA THR A 64 -1.36 19.26 -5.73
C THR A 64 -1.82 17.92 -5.17
N TRP A 65 -1.85 17.73 -3.86
CA TRP A 65 -1.98 16.41 -3.23
C TRP A 65 -3.23 16.27 -2.35
N SER A 66 -3.78 15.06 -2.31
CA SER A 66 -4.97 14.71 -1.51
C SER A 66 -4.81 14.97 -0.01
N VAL A 67 -3.58 14.94 0.49
CA VAL A 67 -3.25 15.16 1.90
C VAL A 67 -3.03 16.63 2.27
N GLY A 68 -3.12 17.56 1.32
CA GLY A 68 -2.93 18.98 1.57
C GLY A 68 -1.48 19.36 1.95
N ARG A 69 -0.51 18.57 1.49
CA ARG A 69 0.95 18.78 1.65
C ARG A 69 1.71 17.92 0.63
N ALA A 70 2.99 18.22 0.40
CA ALA A 70 3.86 17.36 -0.41
C ALA A 70 4.08 15.96 0.23
N PRO A 71 4.19 14.88 -0.57
CA PRO A 71 4.44 13.53 -0.07
C PRO A 71 5.77 13.41 0.70
N LEU A 72 5.75 12.60 1.76
CA LEU A 72 6.88 12.35 2.66
C LEU A 72 7.49 10.94 2.47
N SER A 73 8.64 10.71 3.11
CA SER A 73 9.27 9.38 3.15
C SER A 73 8.34 8.36 3.79
N GLY A 74 8.24 7.18 3.18
CA GLY A 74 7.33 6.11 3.62
C GLY A 74 5.90 6.18 3.04
N GLU A 75 5.57 7.20 2.25
CA GLU A 75 4.25 7.29 1.60
C GLU A 75 4.26 6.68 0.20
N GLN A 76 3.20 5.93 -0.13
CA GLN A 76 2.93 5.52 -1.50
C GLN A 76 2.30 6.72 -2.23
N VAL A 77 2.78 7.07 -3.42
CA VAL A 77 2.25 8.19 -4.21
C VAL A 77 1.65 7.68 -5.50
N ILE A 78 0.48 8.20 -5.88
CA ILE A 78 -0.18 7.91 -7.15
C ILE A 78 -0.36 9.22 -7.91
N LEU A 79 0.21 9.31 -9.10
CA LEU A 79 -0.11 10.39 -10.02
C LEU A 79 -1.42 10.07 -10.75
N GLY A 80 -2.40 10.95 -10.61
CA GLY A 80 -3.69 10.86 -11.29
C GLY A 80 -3.56 10.90 -12.82
N ALA A 81 -4.56 10.37 -13.52
CA ALA A 81 -4.51 10.21 -14.97
C ALA A 81 -4.36 11.58 -15.67
N GLY A 82 -3.41 11.68 -16.60
CA GLY A 82 -3.10 12.93 -17.32
C GLY A 82 -2.47 14.04 -16.47
N HIS A 83 -2.12 13.79 -15.20
CA HIS A 83 -1.46 14.79 -14.37
C HIS A 83 0.03 14.88 -14.68
N MET A 84 0.52 16.10 -14.88
CA MET A 84 1.95 16.38 -14.99
C MET A 84 2.43 17.02 -13.69
N ILE A 85 3.32 16.33 -12.96
CA ILE A 85 3.88 16.84 -11.70
C ILE A 85 5.32 17.29 -11.90
N SER A 86 5.64 18.53 -11.50
CA SER A 86 7.00 19.09 -11.59
C SER A 86 7.69 19.07 -10.23
N LEU A 87 8.81 18.35 -10.12
CA LEU A 87 9.65 18.28 -8.92
C LEU A 87 10.88 19.17 -9.09
N HIS A 88 11.03 20.18 -8.24
CA HIS A 88 12.14 21.16 -8.28
C HIS A 88 13.23 20.87 -7.24
N GLY A 89 12.92 20.06 -6.23
CA GLY A 89 13.84 19.67 -5.18
C GLY A 89 14.08 18.17 -5.09
N THR A 90 14.40 17.73 -3.87
CA THR A 90 14.55 16.32 -3.54
C THR A 90 13.30 15.83 -2.82
N ALA A 91 12.77 14.68 -3.23
CA ALA A 91 11.66 14.02 -2.58
C ALA A 91 11.99 12.54 -2.35
N THR A 92 11.56 12.00 -1.20
CA THR A 92 11.70 10.59 -0.87
C THR A 92 10.32 10.04 -0.58
N VAL A 93 9.94 8.95 -1.24
CA VAL A 93 8.65 8.28 -1.07
C VAL A 93 8.84 6.77 -1.04
N LEU A 94 7.89 6.04 -0.46
CA LEU A 94 7.93 4.56 -0.44
C LEU A 94 7.83 4.00 -1.86
N GLY A 95 6.93 4.57 -2.65
CA GLY A 95 6.68 4.15 -4.03
C GLY A 95 5.96 5.25 -4.80
N LEU A 96 6.12 5.22 -6.12
CA LEU A 96 5.43 6.11 -7.04
C LEU A 96 4.75 5.29 -8.14
N GLU A 97 3.44 5.43 -8.25
CA GLU A 97 2.60 4.84 -9.27
C GLU A 97 2.09 5.91 -10.23
N TYR A 98 2.00 5.55 -11.50
CA TYR A 98 1.52 6.41 -12.57
C TYR A 98 0.20 5.87 -13.10
N SER A 99 -0.87 6.67 -13.02
CA SER A 99 -2.09 6.41 -13.77
C SER A 99 -1.87 6.67 -15.27
N PRO A 100 -2.79 6.27 -16.17
CA PRO A 100 -2.63 6.51 -17.60
C PRO A 100 -2.34 7.98 -17.91
N ASP A 101 -1.38 8.23 -18.80
CA ASP A 101 -0.94 9.57 -19.23
C ASP A 101 -0.37 10.48 -18.13
N ALA A 102 -0.12 9.95 -16.93
CA ALA A 102 0.53 10.70 -15.87
C ALA A 102 2.04 10.85 -16.13
N GLN A 103 2.59 12.01 -15.78
CA GLN A 103 4.01 12.33 -15.99
C GLN A 103 4.60 12.98 -14.73
N LEU A 104 5.84 12.59 -14.41
CA LEU A 104 6.68 13.28 -13.44
C LEU A 104 7.83 13.95 -14.19
N LEU A 105 7.98 15.26 -14.01
CA LEU A 105 9.05 16.06 -14.58
C LEU A 105 10.01 16.50 -13.47
N LEU A 106 11.28 16.11 -13.57
CA LEU A 106 12.34 16.61 -12.70
C LEU A 106 12.86 17.93 -13.28
N VAL A 107 12.63 19.04 -12.59
CA VAL A 107 12.96 20.39 -13.06
C VAL A 107 14.24 20.86 -12.39
N GLY A 108 15.36 20.87 -13.13
CA GLY A 108 16.66 21.34 -12.65
C GLY A 108 17.68 20.24 -12.43
N SER A 109 18.96 20.61 -12.31
CA SER A 109 20.09 19.65 -12.21
C SER A 109 20.21 18.97 -10.84
N GLY A 110 19.47 19.44 -9.82
CA GLY A 110 19.48 18.88 -8.46
C GLY A 110 18.23 18.09 -8.08
N SER A 111 17.23 18.02 -8.96
CA SER A 111 15.93 17.45 -8.65
C SER A 111 15.99 15.93 -8.66
N THR A 112 15.68 15.31 -7.52
CA THR A 112 15.84 13.85 -7.35
C THR A 112 14.64 13.27 -6.63
N LEU A 113 14.02 12.25 -7.22
CA LEU A 113 13.05 11.41 -6.53
C LEU A 113 13.73 10.12 -6.06
N MET A 114 13.69 9.86 -4.76
CA MET A 114 14.21 8.64 -4.14
C MET A 114 13.06 7.71 -3.78
N LEU A 115 13.16 6.44 -4.20
CA LEU A 115 12.17 5.40 -3.88
C LEU A 115 12.75 4.43 -2.86
N GLY A 116 11.98 4.14 -1.81
CA GLY A 116 12.27 3.09 -0.84
C GLY A 116 12.71 3.58 0.54
N GLN A 117 11.93 3.19 1.56
CA GLN A 117 12.33 3.08 2.97
C GLN A 117 11.34 2.19 3.72
#